data_AF-A0A0C1R4U3-F1
#
_entry.id   AF-A0A0C1R4U3-F1
#
_cell.length_a   1.000
_cell.length_b   1.000
_cell.length_c   1.000
_cell.angle_alpha   90.00
_cell.angle_beta   90.00
_cell.angle_gamma   90.00
#
_symmetry.space_group_name_H-M   'P 1'
#
loop_
_entity.id
_entity.type
_entity.pdbx_description
1 polymer ?
#
loop_
_entity_poly.entity_id
_entity_poly.type
_entity_poly.pdbx_seq_one_letter_code
_entity_poly.pdbx_strand_id
1 'polypeptide(L)'
;MDCKNKSKYIVIILIPLIIGIIINRVNFILQIYSTIPWIFVIAFIIFWFWAGKVFAKANHNRVESFLIGNSLWGISFLLYIWQFILTSDVNKNFIIAGISQNYIILIVPIATKIMMMFTDIIDGAIISIVSYILMIIIFSIGFIFESVKKNHSLQAKL
;
A
#
# COMPACT_ATOMS: atom_id res chain seq x y z
N MET A 1 -19.36 -15.81 -7.30
CA MET A 1 -17.96 -15.41 -7.57
C MET A 1 -17.40 -16.39 -8.60
N ASP A 2 -17.22 -15.98 -9.84
CA ASP A 2 -16.60 -16.87 -10.84
C ASP A 2 -15.14 -17.08 -10.46
N CYS A 3 -14.73 -18.34 -10.28
CA CYS A 3 -13.50 -18.74 -9.59
C CYS A 3 -12.25 -18.13 -10.24
N LYS A 4 -12.31 -17.80 -11.53
CA LYS A 4 -11.22 -17.21 -12.32
C LYS A 4 -10.81 -15.79 -11.88
N ASN A 5 -11.74 -14.94 -11.44
CA ASN A 5 -11.45 -13.53 -11.15
C ASN A 5 -11.01 -13.28 -9.70
N LYS A 6 -11.38 -14.14 -8.74
CA LYS A 6 -10.98 -13.95 -7.33
C LYS A 6 -9.46 -14.05 -7.14
N SER A 7 -8.83 -15.03 -7.78
CA SER A 7 -7.38 -15.22 -7.71
C SER A 7 -6.61 -13.95 -8.11
N LYS A 8 -7.06 -13.26 -9.16
CA LYS A 8 -6.47 -12.01 -9.62
C LYS A 8 -6.48 -10.90 -8.57
N TYR A 9 -7.62 -10.67 -7.90
CA TYR A 9 -7.73 -9.62 -6.90
C TYR A 9 -6.87 -9.90 -5.67
N ILE A 10 -6.82 -11.16 -5.23
CA ILE A 10 -5.97 -11.60 -4.13
C ILE A 10 -4.49 -11.34 -4.45
N VAL A 11 -4.05 -11.68 -5.66
CA VAL A 11 -2.67 -11.42 -6.09
C VAL A 11 -2.36 -9.92 -6.06
N ILE A 12 -3.26 -9.07 -6.56
CA ILE A 12 -3.04 -7.62 -6.58
C ILE A 12 -2.80 -7.05 -5.17
N ILE A 13 -3.63 -7.42 -4.19
CA ILE A 13 -3.49 -6.89 -2.82
C ILE A 13 -2.26 -7.47 -2.09
N LEU A 14 -1.76 -8.64 -2.52
CA LEU A 14 -0.55 -9.29 -1.99
C LEU A 14 0.75 -8.73 -2.57
N ILE A 15 0.73 -8.14 -3.77
CA ILE A 15 1.93 -7.62 -4.44
C ILE A 15 2.77 -6.69 -3.55
N PRO A 16 2.20 -5.71 -2.81
CA PRO A 16 2.99 -4.87 -1.90
C PRO A 16 3.78 -5.68 -0.88
N LEU A 17 3.17 -6.72 -0.31
CA LEU A 17 3.84 -7.59 0.66
C LEU A 17 4.94 -8.43 0.01
N ILE A 18 4.64 -9.06 -1.13
CA ILE A 18 5.59 -9.92 -1.84
C ILE A 18 6.81 -9.12 -2.28
N ILE A 19 6.60 -8.00 -2.97
CA ILE A 19 7.70 -7.14 -3.40
C ILE A 19 8.43 -6.58 -2.18
N GLY A 20 7.71 -6.18 -1.13
CA GLY A 20 8.33 -5.66 0.08
C GLY A 20 9.25 -6.66 0.77
N ILE A 21 8.85 -7.93 0.86
CA ILE A 21 9.70 -9.01 1.38
C ILE A 21 10.93 -9.21 0.49
N ILE A 22 10.77 -9.25 -0.84
CA ILE A 22 11.89 -9.38 -1.78
C ILE A 22 12.86 -8.21 -1.60
N ILE A 23 12.35 -6.98 -1.60
CA ILE A 23 13.15 -5.76 -1.44
C ILE A 23 13.85 -5.77 -0.10
N ASN A 24 13.21 -6.15 1.00
CA ASN A 24 13.87 -6.19 2.30
C ASN A 24 15.01 -7.23 2.33
N ARG A 25 14.82 -8.39 1.70
CA ARG A 25 15.88 -9.41 1.57
C ARG A 25 17.03 -8.95 0.68
N VAL A 26 16.72 -8.33 -0.47
CA VAL A 26 17.73 -7.82 -1.40
C VAL A 26 18.40 -6.56 -0.84
N ASN A 27 17.68 -5.71 -0.11
CA ASN A 27 18.24 -4.54 0.58
C ASN A 27 19.08 -4.90 1.78
N PHE A 28 18.81 -6.01 2.48
CA PHE A 28 19.78 -6.51 3.46
C PHE A 28 21.14 -6.79 2.79
N ILE A 29 21.13 -7.23 1.52
CA ILE A 29 22.33 -7.43 0.70
C ILE A 29 22.86 -6.08 0.14
N LEU A 30 21.97 -5.19 -0.30
CA LEU A 30 22.27 -3.84 -0.80
C LEU A 30 22.43 -2.79 0.32
N GLN A 31 22.36 -3.09 1.61
CA GLN A 31 22.75 -2.12 2.65
C GLN A 31 24.27 -1.90 2.62
N ILE A 32 25.00 -2.76 1.92
CA ILE A 32 26.36 -2.53 1.41
C ILE A 32 26.37 -1.50 0.24
N TYR A 33 25.26 -1.34 -0.50
CA TYR A 33 25.08 -0.53 -1.71
C TYR A 33 23.81 0.37 -1.63
N SER A 34 23.95 1.48 -0.91
CA SER A 34 22.89 2.29 -0.30
C SER A 34 21.93 3.07 -1.21
N THR A 35 20.93 2.45 -1.88
CA THR A 35 19.63 3.12 -2.18
C THR A 35 18.60 2.15 -2.76
N ILE A 36 17.32 2.25 -2.34
CA ILE A 36 16.20 1.77 -3.17
C ILE A 36 16.10 2.72 -4.38
N PRO A 37 16.21 2.23 -5.63
CA PRO A 37 16.08 3.08 -6.80
C PRO A 37 14.69 3.74 -6.85
N TRP A 38 14.63 5.07 -7.03
CA TRP A 38 13.39 5.86 -7.15
C TRP A 38 12.41 5.30 -8.20
N ILE A 39 12.92 4.59 -9.20
CA ILE A 39 12.11 3.89 -10.21
C ILE A 39 11.12 2.91 -9.58
N PHE A 40 11.48 2.20 -8.50
CA PHE A 40 10.57 1.28 -7.82
C PHE A 40 9.46 2.00 -7.07
N VAL A 41 9.77 3.15 -6.45
CA VAL A 41 8.79 4.00 -5.78
C VAL A 41 7.75 4.49 -6.79
N ILE A 42 8.21 5.05 -7.92
CA ILE A 42 7.33 5.56 -8.98
C ILE A 42 6.49 4.42 -9.59
N ALA A 43 7.13 3.29 -9.91
CA ALA A 43 6.43 2.12 -10.44
C ALA A 43 5.35 1.63 -9.47
N PHE A 44 5.62 1.63 -8.17
CA PHE A 44 4.66 1.23 -7.15
C PHE A 44 3.48 2.20 -7.03
N ILE A 45 3.72 3.51 -7.08
CA ILE A 45 2.65 4.52 -7.07
C ILE A 45 1.72 4.30 -8.27
N ILE A 46 2.28 4.11 -9.48
CA ILE A 46 1.51 3.83 -10.70
C ILE A 46 0.72 2.53 -10.55
N PHE A 47 1.36 1.48 -10.04
CA PHE A 47 0.72 0.19 -9.78
C PHE A 47 -0.45 0.30 -8.80
N TRP A 48 -0.26 0.99 -7.67
CA TRP A 48 -1.27 1.07 -6.62
C TRP A 48 -2.45 1.97 -7.02
N PHE A 49 -2.19 3.02 -7.79
CA PHE A 49 -3.23 3.80 -8.46
C PHE A 49 -4.02 2.93 -9.45
N TRP A 50 -3.33 2.14 -10.28
CA TRP A 50 -3.98 1.19 -11.20
C TRP A 50 -4.79 0.12 -10.46
N ALA A 51 -4.32 -0.38 -9.32
CA ALA A 51 -5.06 -1.31 -8.48
C ALA A 51 -6.41 -0.70 -8.05
N GLY A 52 -6.40 0.57 -7.61
CA GLY A 52 -7.63 1.32 -7.33
C GLY A 52 -8.63 1.31 -8.50
N LYS A 53 -8.16 1.56 -9.72
CA LYS A 53 -9.00 1.51 -10.93
C LYS A 53 -9.55 0.10 -11.20
N VAL A 54 -8.75 -0.93 -10.98
CA VAL A 54 -9.16 -2.33 -11.17
C VAL A 54 -10.28 -2.71 -10.21
N PHE A 55 -10.18 -2.33 -8.94
CA PHE A 55 -11.22 -2.59 -7.95
C PHE A 55 -12.49 -1.76 -8.20
N ALA A 56 -12.39 -0.52 -8.71
CA ALA A 56 -13.56 0.26 -9.11
C ALA A 56 -14.37 -0.38 -10.27
N LYS A 57 -13.72 -1.19 -11.11
CA LYS A 57 -14.38 -1.96 -12.19
C LYS A 57 -14.89 -3.32 -11.75
N ALA A 58 -14.59 -3.77 -10.54
CA ALA A 58 -15.05 -5.08 -10.08
C ALA A 58 -16.59 -5.11 -10.03
N ASN A 59 -17.19 -6.27 -10.32
CA ASN A 59 -18.64 -6.46 -10.38
C ASN A 59 -19.34 -6.47 -9.00
N HIS A 60 -18.71 -5.89 -7.97
CA HIS A 60 -19.26 -5.77 -6.62
C HIS A 60 -19.84 -4.37 -6.38
N ASN A 61 -20.56 -4.20 -5.27
CA ASN A 61 -20.96 -2.87 -4.83
C ASN A 61 -19.70 -2.01 -4.56
N ARG A 62 -19.79 -0.71 -4.81
CA ARG A 62 -18.65 0.21 -4.79
C ARG A 62 -17.91 0.20 -3.44
N VAL A 63 -18.66 0.18 -2.34
CA VAL A 63 -18.08 0.11 -0.98
C VAL A 63 -17.35 -1.21 -0.76
N GLU A 64 -17.97 -2.33 -1.13
CA GLU A 64 -17.40 -3.67 -0.99
C GLU A 64 -16.09 -3.80 -1.78
N SER A 65 -16.07 -3.36 -3.04
CA SER A 65 -14.86 -3.35 -3.87
C SER A 65 -13.71 -2.55 -3.24
N PHE A 66 -14.02 -1.40 -2.64
CA PHE A 66 -13.03 -0.55 -1.98
C PHE A 66 -12.45 -1.23 -0.73
N LEU A 67 -13.32 -1.84 0.09
CA LEU A 67 -12.91 -2.58 1.29
C LEU A 67 -12.09 -3.82 0.94
N ILE A 68 -12.48 -4.59 -0.08
CA ILE A 68 -11.70 -5.75 -0.54
C ILE A 68 -10.32 -5.30 -1.02
N GLY A 69 -10.26 -4.24 -1.84
CA GLY A 69 -9.00 -3.72 -2.38
C GLY A 69 -8.02 -3.21 -1.31
N ASN A 70 -8.53 -2.76 -0.16
CA ASN A 70 -7.73 -2.29 0.97
C ASN A 70 -7.72 -3.24 2.17
N SER A 71 -8.23 -4.46 2.02
CA SER A 71 -8.34 -5.41 3.12
C SER A 71 -6.97 -5.77 3.72
N LEU A 72 -6.01 -6.15 2.86
CA LEU A 72 -4.66 -6.48 3.32
C LEU A 72 -3.89 -5.26 3.79
N TRP A 73 -4.12 -4.08 3.19
CA TRP A 73 -3.60 -2.82 3.69
C TRP A 73 -4.09 -2.54 5.12
N GLY A 74 -5.38 -2.72 5.38
CA GLY A 74 -5.99 -2.49 6.70
C GLY A 74 -5.49 -3.49 7.73
N ILE A 75 -5.42 -4.78 7.39
CA ILE A 75 -4.83 -5.82 8.26
C ILE A 75 -3.38 -5.45 8.59
N SER A 76 -2.58 -5.10 7.57
CA SER A 76 -1.19 -4.72 7.74
C SER A 76 -1.04 -3.49 8.65
N PHE A 77 -1.90 -2.48 8.49
CA PHE A 77 -1.88 -1.27 9.32
C PHE A 77 -2.24 -1.58 10.78
N LEU A 78 -3.23 -2.43 11.03
CA LEU A 78 -3.58 -2.85 12.38
C LEU A 78 -2.44 -3.63 13.05
N LEU A 79 -1.77 -4.51 12.31
CA LEU A 79 -0.57 -5.20 12.79
C LEU A 79 0.57 -4.22 13.11
N TYR A 80 0.72 -3.18 12.28
CA TYR A 80 1.69 -2.11 12.52
C TYR A 80 1.41 -1.39 13.85
N ILE A 81 0.19 -0.90 14.05
CA ILE A 81 -0.20 -0.21 15.28
C ILE A 81 0.01 -1.11 16.50
N TRP A 82 -0.41 -2.38 16.40
CA TRP A 82 -0.21 -3.32 17.48
C TRP A 82 1.27 -3.49 17.84
N GLN A 83 2.14 -3.72 16.85
CA GLN A 83 3.54 -4.04 17.12
C GLN A 83 4.42 -2.82 17.42
N PHE A 84 4.14 -1.65 16.85
CA PHE A 84 5.02 -0.48 16.97
C PHE A 84 4.49 0.62 17.89
N ILE A 85 3.18 0.67 18.16
CA ILE A 85 2.58 1.71 18.99
C ILE A 85 2.13 1.15 20.34
N LEU A 86 1.50 -0.04 20.35
CA LEU A 86 0.89 -0.60 21.56
C LEU A 86 1.79 -1.59 22.32
N THR A 87 2.81 -2.14 21.65
CA THR A 87 3.69 -3.16 22.23
C THR A 87 5.07 -2.57 22.54
N SER A 88 5.55 -2.74 23.77
CA SER A 88 6.92 -2.38 24.17
C SER A 88 7.96 -3.16 23.37
N ASP A 89 9.13 -2.58 23.14
CA ASP A 89 10.18 -3.19 22.31
C ASP A 89 10.59 -4.61 22.73
N VAL A 90 10.60 -4.90 24.04
CA VAL A 90 10.95 -6.22 24.60
C VAL A 90 9.95 -7.32 24.21
N ASN A 91 8.69 -6.96 23.96
CA ASN A 91 7.59 -7.89 23.68
C ASN A 91 7.22 -7.95 22.19
N LYS A 92 7.97 -7.26 21.33
CA LYS A 92 7.67 -7.14 19.90
C LYS A 92 7.89 -8.47 19.19
N ASN A 93 6.90 -8.92 18.43
CA ASN A 93 7.07 -10.03 17.52
C ASN A 93 7.65 -9.52 16.20
N PHE A 94 8.94 -9.76 15.99
CA PHE A 94 9.67 -9.28 14.81
C PHE A 94 9.12 -9.79 13.48
N ILE A 95 8.47 -10.96 13.44
CA ILE A 95 7.86 -11.48 12.21
C ILE A 95 6.63 -10.65 11.85
N ILE A 96 5.72 -10.43 12.81
CA ILE A 96 4.50 -9.64 12.61
C ILE A 96 4.87 -8.18 12.29
N ALA A 97 5.81 -7.62 13.04
CA ALA A 97 6.34 -6.28 12.81
C ALA A 97 6.92 -6.17 11.39
N GLY A 98 7.73 -7.13 10.96
CA GLY A 98 8.32 -7.18 9.63
C GLY A 98 7.27 -7.28 8.51
N ILE A 99 6.22 -8.09 8.66
CA ILE A 99 5.11 -8.17 7.70
C ILE A 99 4.49 -6.79 7.49
N SER A 100 4.20 -6.10 8.60
CA SER A 100 3.56 -4.79 8.55
C SER A 100 4.44 -3.70 7.94
N GLN A 101 5.75 -3.72 8.19
CA GLN A 101 6.69 -2.76 7.60
C GLN A 101 6.97 -3.06 6.12
N ASN A 102 7.11 -4.34 5.75
CA ASN A 102 7.37 -4.73 4.36
C ASN A 102 6.22 -4.31 3.44
N TYR A 103 4.97 -4.32 3.91
CA TYR A 103 3.82 -3.93 3.11
C TYR A 103 3.91 -2.50 2.53
N ILE A 104 4.50 -1.58 3.28
CA ILE A 104 4.60 -0.15 2.93
C ILE A 104 5.98 0.27 2.44
N ILE A 105 6.97 -0.63 2.39
CA ILE A 105 8.39 -0.28 2.23
C ILE A 105 8.68 0.55 0.97
N LEU A 106 7.90 0.37 -0.10
CA LEU A 106 8.04 1.11 -1.35
C LEU A 106 7.52 2.54 -1.30
N ILE A 107 6.68 2.86 -0.31
CA ILE A 107 6.17 4.22 -0.07
C ILE A 107 7.03 4.96 0.95
N VAL A 108 7.74 4.25 1.84
CA VAL A 108 8.58 4.86 2.87
C VAL A 108 9.52 5.95 2.32
N PRO A 109 10.27 5.78 1.22
CA PRO A 109 11.17 6.81 0.73
C PRO A 109 10.48 8.15 0.36
N ILE A 110 9.29 8.09 -0.24
CA ILE A 110 8.53 9.32 -0.56
C ILE A 110 7.89 9.92 0.69
N ALA A 111 7.42 9.09 1.62
CA ALA A 111 6.91 9.55 2.91
C ALA A 111 8.00 10.27 3.72
N THR A 112 9.20 9.71 3.78
CA THR A 112 10.37 10.34 4.42
C THR A 112 10.67 11.69 3.79
N LYS A 113 10.75 11.77 2.45
CA LYS A 113 10.99 13.05 1.78
C LYS A 113 9.92 14.09 2.07
N ILE A 114 8.65 13.70 2.06
CA ILE A 114 7.54 14.60 2.40
C ILE A 114 7.70 15.10 3.83
N MET A 115 7.98 14.22 4.79
CA MET A 115 8.16 14.60 6.20
C MET A 115 9.35 15.56 6.40
N MET A 116 10.46 15.32 5.70
CA MET A 116 11.64 16.20 5.74
C MET A 116 11.37 17.61 5.20
N MET A 117 10.27 17.84 4.47
CA MET A 117 9.88 19.19 4.06
C MET A 117 9.23 19.99 5.20
N PHE A 118 8.78 19.32 6.26
CA PHE A 118 8.04 19.94 7.37
C PHE A 118 8.77 19.83 8.72
N THR A 119 9.69 18.89 8.88
CA THR A 119 10.44 18.68 10.12
C THR A 119 11.81 18.04 9.86
N ASP A 120 12.78 18.43 10.67
CA ASP A 120 14.11 17.79 10.70
C ASP A 120 14.14 16.54 11.59
N ILE A 121 13.05 16.25 12.32
CA ILE A 121 12.95 15.09 13.20
C ILE A 121 12.43 13.89 12.40
N ILE A 122 13.28 12.88 12.23
CA ILE A 122 12.95 11.64 11.53
C ILE A 122 12.50 10.59 12.55
N ASP A 123 11.18 10.53 12.78
CA ASP A 123 10.55 9.46 13.56
C ASP A 123 10.04 8.35 12.63
N GLY A 124 10.57 7.14 12.80
CA GLY A 124 10.22 5.99 11.96
C GLY A 124 8.75 5.54 12.09
N ALA A 125 8.13 5.77 13.26
CA ALA A 125 6.73 5.45 13.48
C ALA A 125 5.81 6.40 12.73
N ILE A 126 6.10 7.70 12.82
CA ILE A 126 5.36 8.73 12.08
C ILE A 126 5.50 8.51 10.57
N ILE A 127 6.71 8.26 10.07
CA ILE A 127 6.95 7.99 8.64
C ILE A 127 6.16 6.77 8.16
N SER A 128 6.09 5.71 8.97
CA SER A 128 5.32 4.52 8.63
C SER A 128 3.83 4.82 8.55
N ILE A 129 3.27 5.56 9.51
CA ILE A 129 1.87 6.00 9.50
C ILE A 129 1.58 6.85 8.26
N VAL A 130 2.44 7.82 7.95
CA VAL A 130 2.33 8.64 6.74
C VAL A 130 2.38 7.79 5.48
N SER A 131 3.21 6.74 5.45
CA SER A 131 3.28 5.80 4.32
C SER A 131 1.97 5.04 4.12
N TYR A 132 1.34 4.56 5.20
CA TYR A 132 0.02 3.94 5.15
C TYR A 132 -1.03 4.91 4.61
N ILE A 133 -1.01 6.17 5.07
CA ILE A 133 -1.93 7.24 4.62
C ILE A 133 -1.74 7.53 3.12
N LEU A 134 -0.50 7.71 2.66
CA LEU A 134 -0.21 7.93 1.25
C LEU A 134 -0.69 6.78 0.38
N MET A 135 -0.48 5.54 0.84
CA MET A 135 -0.89 4.34 0.12
C MET A 135 -2.42 4.26 -0.06
N ILE A 136 -3.21 4.55 0.99
CA ILE A 136 -4.68 4.60 0.86
C ILE A 136 -5.16 5.76 -0.01
N ILE A 137 -4.48 6.92 0.03
CA ILE A 137 -4.78 8.07 -0.85
C ILE A 137 -4.56 7.68 -2.32
N ILE A 138 -3.39 7.13 -2.67
CA ILE A 138 -3.07 6.74 -4.05
C ILE A 138 -4.10 5.74 -4.60
N PHE A 139 -4.46 4.73 -3.81
CA PHE A 139 -5.51 3.78 -4.19
C PHE A 139 -6.85 4.49 -4.41
N SER A 140 -7.24 5.36 -3.48
CA SER A 140 -8.52 6.08 -3.51
C SER A 140 -8.64 6.98 -4.73
N ILE A 141 -7.58 7.69 -5.11
CA ILE A 141 -7.55 8.52 -6.32
C ILE A 141 -7.81 7.63 -7.55
N GLY A 142 -7.13 6.50 -7.67
CA GLY A 142 -7.36 5.56 -8.78
C GLY A 142 -8.78 5.00 -8.80
N PHE A 143 -9.30 4.64 -7.64
CA PHE A 143 -10.65 4.11 -7.49
C PHE A 143 -11.72 5.13 -7.87
N ILE A 144 -11.60 6.37 -7.39
CA ILE A 144 -12.53 7.47 -7.68
C ILE A 144 -12.46 7.85 -9.16
N PHE A 145 -11.26 8.00 -9.72
CA PHE A 145 -11.04 8.34 -11.13
C PHE A 145 -11.84 7.42 -12.06
N GLU A 146 -11.76 6.10 -11.84
CA GLU A 146 -12.46 5.15 -12.69
C GLU A 146 -13.96 5.09 -12.39
N SER A 147 -14.36 5.26 -11.13
CA SER A 147 -15.77 5.31 -10.75
C SER A 147 -16.51 6.48 -11.43
N VAL A 148 -15.87 7.66 -11.48
CA VAL A 148 -16.44 8.85 -12.14
C VAL A 148 -16.52 8.65 -13.65
N LYS A 149 -15.47 8.09 -14.26
CA LYS A 149 -15.44 7.78 -15.70
C LYS A 149 -16.58 6.84 -16.12
N LYS A 150 -16.87 5.81 -15.31
CA LYS A 150 -17.97 4.87 -15.57
C LYS A 150 -19.32 5.57 -15.57
N ASN A 151 -19.58 6.43 -14.59
CA ASN A 151 -20.85 7.16 -14.48
C ASN A 151 -21.10 8.08 -15.68
N HIS A 152 -20.08 8.82 -16.11
CA HIS A 152 -20.18 9.69 -17.29
C HIS A 152 -20.50 8.90 -18.57
N SER A 153 -19.91 7.71 -18.73
CA SER A 153 -20.17 6.85 -19.90
C SER A 153 -21.58 6.23 -19.92
N LEU A 154 -22.22 6.08 -18.75
CA LEU A 154 -23.60 5.60 -18.65
C LEU A 154 -24.59 6.72 -18.99
N GLN A 155 -24.31 7.95 -18.55
CA GLN A 155 -25.15 9.12 -18.88
C GLN A 155 -25.12 9.46 -20.37
N ALA A 156 -23.98 9.29 -21.05
CA ALA A 156 -23.87 9.55 -22.49
C ALA A 156 -24.56 8.50 -23.40
N LYS A 157 -25.11 7.42 -22.84
CA LYS A 157 -25.82 6.35 -23.57
C LYS A 157 -27.34 6.38 -23.38
N LEU A 158 -27.85 7.27 -22.52
CA LEU A 158 -29.27 7.53 -22.30
C LEU A 158 -29.69 8.74 -23.13
#